data_AF-L1JAB2-F1
#
_entry.id   AF-L1JAB2-F1
#
_cell.length_a   1.000
_cell.length_b   1.000
_cell.length_c   1.000
_cell.angle_alpha   90.00
_cell.angle_beta   90.00
_cell.angle_gamma   90.00
#
_symmetry.space_group_name_H-M   'P 1'
#
loop_
_entity.id
_entity.type
_entity.pdbx_description
1 polymer ?
#
loop_
_entity_poly.entity_id
_entity_poly.type
_entity_poly.pdbx_seq_one_letter_code
_entity_poly.pdbx_strand_id
1 'polypeptide(L)'
;TLAELISKTGAIPEPIIGAILVQLVTIVDRLHHQLACVHNDLDARNIFICKASGIVRVGGFFFSHFLSCEPASEFRDDQQSSRRFLGPLRHQAPERMLGLECHFPSDVWSLGFLVREMALGEFPLSLLNTKWRNKCERFSKTARPEDFGHQLSELVSSCMNKNPRLRPNTRQLLLHPFL
;
A
#
# COMPACT_ATOMS: atom_id res chain seq x y z
N THR A 1 -4.28 12.39 10.99
CA THR A 1 -3.84 11.23 10.20
C THR A 1 -2.87 11.68 9.13
N LEU A 2 -2.20 10.78 8.42
CA LEU A 2 -1.37 11.14 7.27
C LEU A 2 -2.20 11.83 6.17
N ALA A 3 -3.47 11.44 6.00
CA ALA A 3 -4.39 12.11 5.08
C ALA A 3 -4.63 13.58 5.45
N GLU A 4 -4.76 13.90 6.73
CA GLU A 4 -4.86 15.29 7.21
C GLU A 4 -3.55 16.07 7.06
N LEU A 5 -2.41 15.38 7.11
CA LEU A 5 -1.12 16.02 6.85
C LEU A 5 -1.05 16.41 5.38
N ILE A 6 -1.27 15.45 4.47
CA ILE A 6 -1.28 15.65 3.02
C ILE A 6 -2.25 16.77 2.63
N SER A 7 -3.48 16.78 3.16
CA SER A 7 -4.46 17.81 2.81
C SER A 7 -4.09 19.23 3.27
N LYS A 8 -3.26 19.35 4.30
CA LYS A 8 -2.80 20.65 4.82
C LYS A 8 -1.50 21.13 4.19
N THR A 9 -0.59 20.21 3.87
CA THR A 9 0.76 20.55 3.40
C THR A 9 0.92 20.40 1.89
N GLY A 10 0.02 19.68 1.22
CA GLY A 10 0.25 19.21 -0.15
C GLY A 10 1.39 18.18 -0.17
N ALA A 11 2.24 18.28 -1.19
CA ALA A 11 3.33 17.35 -1.43
C ALA A 11 4.30 17.30 -0.24
N ILE A 12 4.62 16.08 0.20
CA ILE A 12 5.53 15.84 1.31
C ILE A 12 6.96 15.69 0.75
N PRO A 13 7.97 16.40 1.29
CA PRO A 13 9.36 16.25 0.87
C PRO A 13 9.88 14.82 1.02
N GLU A 14 10.70 14.37 0.06
CA GLU A 14 11.24 13.01 0.03
C GLU A 14 11.94 12.55 1.32
N PRO A 15 12.77 13.38 2.01
CA PRO A 15 13.38 12.96 3.27
C PRO A 15 12.34 12.63 4.36
N ILE A 16 11.20 13.33 4.35
CA ILE A 16 10.10 13.08 5.28
C ILE A 16 9.34 11.82 4.87
N ILE A 17 9.12 11.62 3.57
CA ILE A 17 8.55 10.38 3.02
C ILE A 17 9.40 9.17 3.45
N GLY A 18 10.72 9.25 3.28
CA GLY A 18 11.66 8.19 3.69
C GLY A 18 11.54 7.87 5.18
N ALA A 19 11.57 8.90 6.05
CA ALA A 19 11.45 8.72 7.50
C ALA A 19 10.11 8.08 7.93
N ILE A 20 9.01 8.41 7.25
CA ILE A 20 7.70 7.77 7.47
C ILE A 20 7.73 6.33 6.96
N LEU A 21 8.28 6.12 5.76
CA LEU A 21 8.25 4.83 5.07
C LEU A 21 9.12 3.78 5.75
N VAL A 22 10.30 4.13 6.30
CA VAL A 22 11.10 3.21 7.12
C VAL A 22 10.28 2.63 8.28
N GLN A 23 9.55 3.49 9.01
CA GLN A 23 8.71 3.06 10.12
C GLN A 23 7.53 2.20 9.64
N LEU A 24 6.86 2.58 8.55
CA LEU A 24 5.76 1.82 7.98
C LEU A 24 6.20 0.44 7.50
N VAL A 25 7.27 0.34 6.71
CA VAL A 25 7.79 -0.93 6.21
C VAL A 25 8.22 -1.81 7.38
N THR A 26 8.83 -1.25 8.43
CA THR A 26 9.17 -2.00 9.65
C THR A 26 7.92 -2.56 10.36
N ILE A 27 6.83 -1.78 10.46
CA ILE A 27 5.58 -2.26 11.04
C ILE A 27 4.98 -3.38 10.18
N VAL A 28 4.93 -3.19 8.87
CA VAL A 28 4.37 -4.17 7.93
C VAL A 28 5.20 -5.46 7.88
N ASP A 29 6.53 -5.35 7.97
CA ASP A 29 7.43 -6.51 8.09
C ASP A 29 7.06 -7.39 9.29
N ARG A 30 6.77 -6.77 10.44
CA ARG A 30 6.32 -7.49 11.63
C ARG A 30 4.94 -8.11 11.44
N LEU A 31 4.00 -7.41 10.79
CA LEU A 31 2.69 -7.98 10.47
C LEU A 31 2.86 -9.24 9.59
N HIS A 32 3.65 -9.16 8.53
CA HIS A 32 3.85 -10.24 7.57
C HIS A 32 4.60 -11.43 8.19
N HIS A 33 5.71 -11.18 8.89
CA HIS A 33 6.63 -12.23 9.30
C HIS A 33 6.44 -12.73 10.74
N GLN A 34 5.89 -11.92 11.65
CA GLN A 34 5.68 -12.34 13.04
C GLN A 34 4.24 -12.76 13.30
N LEU A 35 3.28 -12.15 12.60
CA LEU A 35 1.86 -12.38 12.82
C LEU A 35 1.17 -13.10 11.66
N ALA A 36 1.88 -13.36 10.55
CA ALA A 36 1.28 -13.89 9.32
C ALA A 36 0.01 -13.11 8.90
N CYS A 37 0.02 -11.80 9.09
CA CYS A 37 -1.16 -10.94 8.94
C CYS A 37 -1.02 -10.02 7.73
N VAL A 38 -2.01 -10.06 6.84
CA VAL A 38 -2.17 -9.10 5.73
C VAL A 38 -3.09 -7.98 6.20
N HIS A 39 -2.62 -6.72 6.16
CA HIS A 39 -3.38 -5.59 6.68
C HIS A 39 -4.59 -5.24 5.80
N ASN A 40 -4.43 -5.24 4.48
CA ASN A 40 -5.47 -5.05 3.46
C ASN A 40 -6.16 -3.66 3.40
N ASP A 41 -5.69 -2.68 4.18
CA ASP A 41 -6.26 -1.33 4.24
C ASP A 41 -5.19 -0.29 4.63
N LEU A 42 -3.98 -0.44 4.09
CA LEU A 42 -2.91 0.53 4.28
C LEU A 42 -3.18 1.77 3.43
N ASP A 43 -3.74 2.80 4.03
CA ASP A 43 -3.96 4.09 3.39
C ASP A 43 -3.73 5.28 4.34
N ALA A 44 -3.67 6.49 3.78
CA ALA A 44 -3.31 7.69 4.53
C ALA A 44 -4.26 8.00 5.70
N ARG A 45 -5.49 7.48 5.71
CA ARG A 45 -6.44 7.67 6.82
C ARG A 45 -6.10 6.76 8.00
N ASN A 46 -5.52 5.59 7.71
CA ASN A 46 -5.15 4.58 8.67
C ASN A 46 -3.70 4.74 9.19
N ILE A 47 -2.94 5.68 8.63
CA ILE A 47 -1.61 6.04 9.13
C ILE A 47 -1.72 7.27 10.05
N PHE A 48 -1.17 7.14 11.25
CA PHE A 48 -1.14 8.18 12.28
C PHE A 48 0.30 8.59 12.56
N ILE A 49 0.55 9.89 12.65
CA ILE A 49 1.87 10.45 12.98
C ILE A 49 1.71 11.26 14.24
N CYS A 50 2.48 10.94 15.27
CA CYS A 50 2.52 11.72 16.49
C CYS A 50 3.21 13.07 16.24
N LYS A 51 2.50 14.19 16.41
CA LYS A 51 3.04 15.53 16.12
C LYS A 51 4.30 15.88 16.91
N ALA A 52 4.40 15.42 18.16
CA ALA A 52 5.52 15.75 19.05
C ALA A 52 6.77 14.91 18.78
N SER A 53 6.60 13.63 18.40
CA SER A 53 7.72 12.68 18.30
C SER A 53 8.00 12.18 16.88
N GLY A 54 7.11 12.41 15.91
CA GLY A 54 7.21 11.85 14.56
C GLY A 54 6.95 10.34 14.48
N ILE A 55 6.59 9.68 15.59
CA ILE A 55 6.34 8.24 15.62
C ILE A 55 5.11 7.91 14.77
N VAL A 56 5.29 6.95 13.86
CA VAL A 56 4.24 6.41 13.00
C VAL A 56 3.52 5.27 13.70
N ARG A 57 2.19 5.26 13.58
CA ARG A 57 1.31 4.17 14.03
C ARG A 57 0.34 3.80 12.91
N VAL A 58 0.04 2.51 12.82
CA VAL A 58 -0.92 1.94 11.86
C VAL A 58 -2.19 1.56 12.61
N GLY A 59 -3.35 1.97 12.10
CA GLY A 59 -4.67 1.51 12.54
C GLY A 59 -5.46 0.93 11.36
N GLY A 60 -6.77 0.70 11.51
CA GLY A 60 -7.61 0.24 10.39
C GLY A 60 -7.57 -1.26 10.10
N PHE A 61 -7.43 -2.09 11.13
CA PHE A 61 -7.33 -3.55 11.00
C PHE A 61 -8.66 -4.28 10.69
N PHE A 62 -9.73 -3.55 10.38
CA PHE A 62 -11.06 -4.15 10.14
C PHE A 62 -11.07 -5.13 8.96
N PHE A 63 -10.20 -4.89 7.97
CA PHE A 63 -10.06 -5.74 6.79
C PHE A 63 -8.86 -6.69 6.84
N SER A 64 -8.14 -6.71 7.95
CA SER A 64 -6.95 -7.53 8.09
C SER A 64 -7.30 -9.00 8.19
N HIS A 65 -6.41 -9.85 7.69
CA HIS A 65 -6.61 -11.28 7.63
C HIS A 65 -5.31 -12.00 8.01
N PHE A 66 -5.42 -12.96 8.93
CA PHE A 66 -4.33 -13.83 9.34
C PHE A 66 -4.31 -15.05 8.42
N LEU A 67 -3.17 -15.28 7.77
CA LEU A 67 -2.94 -16.45 6.94
C LEU A 67 -2.82 -17.69 7.85
N SER A 68 -3.79 -18.60 7.75
CA SER A 68 -3.76 -19.87 8.48
C SER A 68 -2.58 -20.73 8.01
N CYS A 69 -1.88 -21.37 8.94
CA CYS A 69 -0.94 -22.46 8.64
C CYS A 69 -1.69 -23.77 8.37
N GLU A 70 -2.71 -23.76 7.51
CA GLU A 70 -3.32 -25.02 7.07
C GLU A 70 -2.60 -25.49 5.80
N PRO A 71 -2.20 -26.77 5.70
CA PRO A 71 -1.67 -27.31 4.46
C PRO A 71 -2.70 -27.10 3.34
N ALA A 72 -2.22 -26.89 2.11
CA ALA A 72 -3.01 -26.64 0.91
C ALA A 72 -3.87 -27.86 0.46
N SER A 73 -4.63 -28.45 1.38
CA SER A 73 -5.58 -29.53 1.16
C SER A 73 -6.94 -29.08 1.68
N GLU A 74 -7.61 -28.31 0.84
CA GLU A 74 -9.05 -28.17 0.66
C GLU A 74 -9.29 -26.79 0.09
N PHE A 75 -9.37 -26.72 -1.24
CA PHE A 75 -10.11 -25.67 -1.92
C PHE A 75 -11.54 -25.71 -1.36
N ARG A 76 -11.79 -24.97 -0.27
CA ARG A 76 -13.14 -24.63 0.13
C ARG A 76 -13.64 -23.66 -0.92
N ASP A 77 -14.43 -24.23 -1.83
CA ASP A 77 -15.22 -23.54 -2.83
C ASP A 77 -16.36 -22.77 -2.10
N ASP A 78 -15.99 -21.89 -1.17
CA ASP A 78 -16.93 -21.00 -0.47
C ASP A 78 -17.23 -19.82 -1.40
N GLN A 79 -18.02 -20.10 -2.44
CA GLN A 79 -18.76 -19.09 -3.22
C GLN A 79 -19.75 -18.27 -2.36
N GLN A 80 -19.73 -18.43 -1.04
CA GLN A 80 -20.56 -17.76 -0.06
C GLN A 80 -19.84 -16.63 0.71
N SER A 81 -18.62 -16.23 0.31
CA SER A 81 -17.97 -15.00 0.84
C SER A 81 -18.09 -13.79 -0.08
N SER A 82 -19.03 -13.81 -1.03
CA SER A 82 -19.25 -12.79 -2.09
C SER A 82 -19.72 -11.41 -1.60
N ARG A 83 -19.64 -11.13 -0.29
CA ARG A 83 -19.89 -9.80 0.29
C ARG A 83 -18.94 -9.44 1.43
N ARG A 84 -17.68 -9.90 1.41
CA ARG A 84 -16.65 -9.23 2.24
C ARG A 84 -16.58 -7.79 1.79
N PHE A 85 -17.15 -6.90 2.61
CA PHE A 85 -17.27 -5.47 2.39
C PHE A 85 -15.99 -4.97 1.71
N LEU A 86 -16.07 -4.71 0.41
CA LEU A 86 -14.98 -4.13 -0.33
C LEU A 86 -14.88 -2.73 0.26
N GLY A 87 -13.96 -2.53 1.21
CA GLY A 87 -13.64 -1.20 1.72
C GLY A 87 -13.42 -0.23 0.55
N PRO A 88 -13.29 1.08 0.81
CA PRO A 88 -13.15 2.05 -0.27
C PRO A 88 -12.10 1.60 -1.30
N LEU A 89 -12.47 1.50 -2.59
CA LEU A 89 -11.68 0.93 -3.71
C LEU A 89 -10.38 1.72 -4.05
N ARG A 90 -9.88 2.50 -3.10
CA ARG A 90 -9.01 3.65 -3.31
C ARG A 90 -7.54 3.24 -3.40
N HIS A 91 -7.13 2.27 -2.58
CA HIS A 91 -5.73 1.84 -2.36
C HIS A 91 -5.52 0.33 -2.59
N GLN A 92 -6.53 -0.34 -3.13
CA GLN A 92 -6.54 -1.80 -3.26
C GLN A 92 -5.62 -2.28 -4.39
N ALA A 93 -4.92 -3.39 -4.14
CA ALA A 93 -4.13 -4.07 -5.14
C ALA A 93 -5.02 -4.66 -6.27
N PRO A 94 -4.49 -4.83 -7.49
CA PRO A 94 -5.26 -5.37 -8.62
C PRO A 94 -5.95 -6.71 -8.32
N GLU A 95 -5.27 -7.60 -7.61
CA GLU A 95 -5.80 -8.90 -7.20
C GLU A 95 -7.04 -8.78 -6.30
N ARG A 96 -7.01 -7.87 -5.30
CA ARG A 96 -8.14 -7.61 -4.40
C ARG A 96 -9.37 -7.15 -5.15
N MET A 97 -9.17 -6.26 -6.13
CA MET A 97 -10.24 -5.72 -6.95
C MET A 97 -10.84 -6.73 -7.93
N LEU A 98 -10.06 -7.75 -8.31
CA LEU A 98 -10.54 -8.89 -9.09
C LEU A 98 -11.24 -9.94 -8.22
N GLY A 99 -11.40 -9.69 -6.92
CA GLY A 99 -11.96 -10.65 -5.96
C GLY A 99 -11.02 -11.84 -5.68
N LEU A 100 -9.75 -11.74 -6.08
CA LEU A 100 -8.73 -12.74 -5.79
C LEU A 100 -8.24 -12.58 -4.34
N GLU A 101 -7.71 -13.67 -3.81
CA GLU A 101 -7.13 -13.68 -2.47
C GLU A 101 -5.94 -12.72 -2.36
N CYS A 102 -5.91 -11.96 -1.27
CA CYS A 102 -4.84 -11.01 -0.97
C CYS A 102 -3.83 -11.67 -0.04
N HIS A 103 -2.55 -11.53 -0.39
CA HIS A 103 -1.42 -11.99 0.43
C HIS A 103 -0.50 -10.81 0.75
N PHE A 104 0.66 -11.06 1.35
CA PHE A 104 1.63 -10.02 1.71
C PHE A 104 1.97 -9.00 0.60
N PRO A 105 2.11 -9.39 -0.70
CA PRO A 105 2.37 -8.41 -1.77
C PRO A 105 1.23 -7.40 -1.97
N SER A 106 0.01 -7.67 -1.51
CA SER A 106 -1.10 -6.73 -1.61
C SER A 106 -0.89 -5.50 -0.73
N ASP A 107 -0.32 -5.67 0.47
CA ASP A 107 0.08 -4.55 1.32
C ASP A 107 1.22 -3.73 0.71
N VAL A 108 2.16 -4.39 0.01
CA VAL A 108 3.27 -3.73 -0.70
C VAL A 108 2.76 -2.79 -1.79
N TRP A 109 1.73 -3.21 -2.53
CA TRP A 109 1.06 -2.32 -3.48
C TRP A 109 0.50 -1.07 -2.80
N SER A 110 -0.20 -1.26 -1.67
CA SER A 110 -0.79 -0.15 -0.92
C SER A 110 0.27 0.80 -0.35
N LEU A 111 1.44 0.28 0.05
CA LEU A 111 2.60 1.10 0.41
C LEU A 111 3.09 1.95 -0.77
N GLY A 112 3.27 1.36 -1.95
CA GLY A 112 3.66 2.11 -3.17
C GLY A 112 2.67 3.21 -3.53
N PHE A 113 1.37 2.92 -3.41
CA PHE A 113 0.32 3.90 -3.63
C PHE A 113 0.38 5.04 -2.60
N LEU A 114 0.57 4.71 -1.32
CA LEU A 114 0.66 5.69 -0.23
C LEU A 114 1.86 6.63 -0.43
N VAL A 115 3.00 6.09 -0.86
CA VAL A 115 4.19 6.89 -1.18
C VAL A 115 3.90 7.90 -2.29
N ARG A 116 3.24 7.44 -3.36
CA ARG A 116 2.81 8.32 -4.45
C ARG A 116 1.82 9.40 -3.97
N GLU A 117 0.89 9.06 -3.10
CA GLU A 117 -0.07 10.01 -2.52
C GLU A 117 0.63 11.09 -1.68
N MET A 118 1.61 10.69 -0.85
CA MET A 118 2.45 11.63 -0.09
C MET A 118 3.24 12.56 -1.02
N ALA A 119 3.84 11.99 -2.07
CA ALA A 119 4.72 12.73 -2.96
C ALA A 119 3.97 13.72 -3.88
N LEU A 120 2.76 13.37 -4.35
CA LEU A 120 1.92 14.28 -5.13
C LEU A 120 1.15 15.27 -4.27
N GLY A 121 0.98 14.99 -2.97
CA GLY A 121 0.19 15.85 -2.10
C GLY A 121 -1.32 15.75 -2.31
N GLU A 122 -1.77 14.84 -3.16
CA GLU A 122 -3.18 14.66 -3.45
C GLU A 122 -3.54 13.19 -3.67
N PHE A 123 -4.74 12.84 -3.23
CA PHE A 123 -5.37 11.61 -3.67
C PHE A 123 -5.91 11.83 -5.09
N PRO A 124 -5.63 10.94 -6.05
CA PRO A 124 -6.06 11.12 -7.44
C PRO A 124 -7.55 10.81 -7.59
N LEU A 125 -8.40 11.72 -7.12
CA LEU A 125 -9.87 11.62 -7.14
C LEU A 125 -10.42 11.46 -8.56
N SER A 126 -9.76 12.07 -9.55
CA SER A 126 -10.08 11.97 -10.98
C SER A 126 -10.06 10.52 -11.52
N LEU A 127 -9.36 9.63 -10.83
CA LEU A 127 -9.24 8.22 -11.20
C LEU A 127 -10.34 7.33 -10.59
N LEU A 128 -11.22 7.88 -9.73
CA LEU A 128 -12.35 7.12 -9.16
C LEU A 128 -13.44 6.83 -10.19
N ASN A 129 -13.58 7.66 -11.22
CA ASN A 129 -14.66 7.55 -12.22
C ASN A 129 -14.26 6.85 -13.53
N THR A 130 -13.01 6.36 -13.65
CA THR A 130 -12.52 5.64 -14.84
C THR A 130 -12.53 4.13 -14.63
N LYS A 131 -12.81 3.34 -15.68
CA LYS A 131 -12.66 1.87 -15.64
C LYS A 131 -11.26 1.51 -15.15
N TRP A 132 -11.16 0.71 -14.08
CA TRP A 132 -9.93 0.39 -13.32
C TRP A 132 -8.73 -0.05 -14.17
N ARG A 133 -8.98 -0.77 -15.28
CA ARG A 133 -7.93 -1.20 -16.21
C ARG A 133 -7.11 -0.03 -16.75
N ASN A 134 -7.77 1.10 -17.02
CA ASN A 134 -7.13 2.35 -17.44
C ASN A 134 -6.48 3.07 -16.25
N LYS A 135 -6.94 2.82 -15.02
CA LYS A 135 -6.43 3.38 -13.77
C LYS A 135 -5.04 2.81 -13.44
N CYS A 136 -4.87 1.48 -13.43
CA CYS A 136 -3.55 0.85 -13.23
C CYS A 136 -2.52 1.31 -14.26
N GLU A 137 -2.93 1.39 -15.52
CA GLU A 137 -2.03 1.76 -16.61
C GLU A 137 -1.63 3.24 -16.53
N ARG A 138 -2.52 4.11 -16.04
CA ARG A 138 -2.20 5.49 -15.71
C ARG A 138 -1.35 5.60 -14.44
N PHE A 139 -1.59 4.78 -13.42
CA PHE A 139 -0.77 4.76 -12.20
C PHE A 139 0.69 4.40 -12.50
N SER A 140 0.92 3.36 -13.32
CA SER A 140 2.27 2.99 -13.75
C SER A 140 2.93 4.03 -14.67
N LYS A 141 2.16 4.92 -15.31
CA LYS A 141 2.66 5.95 -16.25
C LYS A 141 2.83 7.35 -15.62
N THR A 142 2.38 7.55 -14.39
CA THR A 142 2.34 8.86 -13.67
C THR A 142 3.22 8.88 -12.42
N ALA A 143 4.19 7.99 -12.35
CA ALA A 143 5.32 8.06 -11.43
C ALA A 143 6.58 8.31 -12.25
N ARG A 144 6.57 9.35 -13.08
CA ARG A 144 7.75 9.62 -13.92
C ARG A 144 8.88 10.10 -13.01
N PRO A 145 10.14 9.82 -13.33
CA PRO A 145 11.29 10.44 -12.67
C PRO A 145 11.28 11.98 -12.73
N GLU A 146 10.41 12.56 -13.55
CA GLU A 146 10.16 14.00 -13.65
C GLU A 146 9.26 14.51 -12.50
N ASP A 147 8.46 13.62 -11.90
CA ASP A 147 7.56 13.95 -10.79
C ASP A 147 8.27 13.83 -9.42
N PHE A 148 9.27 12.94 -9.31
CA PHE A 148 10.06 12.67 -8.09
C PHE A 148 11.49 12.22 -8.42
N GLY A 149 12.39 12.24 -7.44
CA GLY A 149 13.73 11.67 -7.56
C GLY A 149 13.74 10.22 -8.05
N HIS A 150 14.78 9.85 -8.80
CA HIS A 150 14.91 8.54 -9.45
C HIS A 150 14.67 7.36 -8.49
N GLN A 151 15.26 7.41 -7.29
CA GLN A 151 15.14 6.35 -6.30
C GLN A 151 13.70 6.20 -5.77
N LEU A 152 12.98 7.29 -5.59
CA LEU A 152 11.58 7.23 -5.15
C LEU A 152 10.67 6.68 -6.25
N SER A 153 10.89 7.11 -7.50
CA SER A 153 10.17 6.60 -8.67
C SER A 153 10.39 5.09 -8.87
N GLU A 154 11.62 4.62 -8.70
CA GLU A 154 11.99 3.20 -8.76
C GLU A 154 11.29 2.39 -7.65
N LEU A 155 11.33 2.88 -6.40
CA LEU A 155 10.65 2.25 -5.27
C LEU A 155 9.15 2.12 -5.54
N VAL A 156 8.48 3.21 -5.92
CA VAL A 156 7.04 3.22 -6.22
C VAL A 156 6.71 2.24 -7.35
N SER A 157 7.51 2.25 -8.42
CA SER A 157 7.30 1.37 -9.58
C SER A 157 7.46 -0.11 -9.23
N SER A 158 8.44 -0.45 -8.37
CA SER A 158 8.64 -1.83 -7.90
C SER A 158 7.46 -2.32 -7.03
N CYS A 159 6.95 -1.47 -6.13
CA CYS A 159 5.79 -1.77 -5.30
C CYS A 159 4.50 -1.92 -6.11
N MET A 160 4.32 -1.08 -7.14
CA MET A 160 3.10 -1.04 -7.95
C MET A 160 3.16 -1.94 -9.19
N ASN A 161 3.90 -3.05 -9.13
CA ASN A 161 3.91 -4.05 -10.20
C ASN A 161 2.54 -4.78 -10.27
N LYS A 162 1.99 -4.92 -11.48
CA LYS A 162 0.73 -5.65 -11.70
C LYS A 162 0.83 -7.12 -11.31
N ASN A 163 2.00 -7.73 -11.48
CA ASN A 163 2.25 -9.10 -11.03
C ASN A 163 2.72 -9.05 -9.56
N PRO A 164 1.94 -9.55 -8.59
CA PRO A 164 2.29 -9.50 -7.17
C PRO A 164 3.60 -10.24 -6.87
N ARG A 165 3.98 -11.24 -7.67
CA ARG A 165 5.23 -11.99 -7.50
C ARG A 165 6.49 -11.21 -7.85
N LEU A 166 6.35 -10.09 -8.56
CA LEU A 166 7.45 -9.21 -8.93
C LEU A 166 7.60 -8.02 -7.97
N ARG A 167 6.71 -7.89 -6.98
CA ARG A 167 6.83 -6.85 -5.95
C ARG A 167 7.88 -7.28 -4.94
N PRO A 168 8.70 -6.35 -4.43
CA PRO A 168 9.64 -6.67 -3.35
C PRO A 168 8.88 -7.04 -2.07
N ASN A 169 9.46 -7.89 -1.23
CA ASN A 169 9.00 -8.06 0.14
C ASN A 169 9.48 -6.90 1.04
N THR A 170 8.96 -6.82 2.26
CA THR A 170 9.28 -5.75 3.22
C THR A 170 10.76 -5.66 3.55
N ARG A 171 11.46 -6.80 3.67
CA ARG A 171 12.90 -6.83 3.93
C ARG A 171 13.70 -6.29 2.74
N GLN A 172 13.29 -6.60 1.52
CA GLN A 172 13.89 -6.03 0.30
C GLN A 172 13.63 -4.53 0.20
N LEU A 173 12.45 -4.05 0.60
CA LEU A 173 12.14 -2.62 0.65
C LEU A 173 13.05 -1.88 1.64
N LEU A 174 13.28 -2.42 2.84
CA LEU A 174 14.19 -1.82 3.82
C LEU A 174 15.65 -1.71 3.34
N LEU A 175 16.02 -2.40 2.26
CA LEU A 175 17.35 -2.34 1.64
C LEU A 175 17.37 -1.48 0.36
N HIS A 176 16.23 -0.91 -0.04
CA HIS A 176 16.13 -0.11 -1.26
C HIS A 176 16.90 1.22 -1.06
N PRO A 177 17.68 1.72 -2.04
CA PRO A 177 18.49 2.95 -1.89
C PRO A 177 17.77 4.26 -1.51
N PHE A 178 16.43 4.25 -1.50
CA PHE A 178 15.62 5.39 -1.06
C PHE A 178 15.40 5.40 0.46
N LEU A 179 15.47 4.23 1.11
CA LEU A 179 15.28 4.02 2.54
C LEU A 179 16.64 3.82 3.24
#